data_AF-A0A925AL68-F1
#
_entry.id   AF-A0A925AL68-F1
#
_cell.length_a   1.000
_cell.length_b   1.000
_cell.length_c   1.000
_cell.angle_alpha   90.00
_cell.angle_beta   90.00
_cell.angle_gamma   90.00
#
_symmetry.space_group_name_H-M   'P 1'
#
loop_
_entity.id
_entity.type
_entity.pdbx_description
1 polymer ?
#
loop_
_entity_poly.entity_id
_entity_poly.type
_entity_poly.pdbx_seq_one_letter_code
_entity_poly.pdbx_strand_id
1 'polypeptide(L)'
;MKKLLFAVSLLTLLGIKLSAQDNGNFQWIMRQDGATTGQVLAWDGTKWAPASKGTVTSVTIGVPGAGITQSGSPITSSGTITLALANDLAALEGLGTTGFGARTGTDTWATRTLTGTTNKITITNGAGAAGDPVFDISATYPGQTSITTLGTITAGTWNGTAIGAIYGGTGQTTWTTGDIPFASATNTISKLGIGTPNQILQVIGGVPSWQTIATGGGTVTAFSTGNLSPLFTASVATSTTTPALSFALTNAAASTYFGNATGGSAAPSFTAAGALSKTDDSNVTLTLGGAPTTSLLSAVSLTLGWTGTLPGTRGGTGTGVTAVGDLLVGAASNTWNKLTIGSNNTFLKSNGTTASWSTLASTDLSNTANIALLNATQTFSGANTFSAVINTVNVVESYAVITTNTSTMTGGFSTTYLNVATAGSTVNLPIDANVSDGEILDIFNFNTNAIDIVANGANQNVNGGTQITDVPQYGHVTLKARIVASTINWMRWE
;
A
#
# COMPACT_ATOMS: atom_id res chain seq x y z
N MET A 1 81.84 153.11 -116.80
CA MET A 1 81.02 152.18 -117.62
C MET A 1 81.69 150.82 -117.86
N LYS A 2 82.97 150.70 -118.28
CA LYS A 2 83.61 149.38 -118.57
C LYS A 2 83.59 148.32 -117.44
N LYS A 3 83.50 148.68 -116.15
CA LYS A 3 83.39 147.71 -115.05
C LYS A 3 82.03 146.99 -114.94
N LEU A 4 80.93 147.57 -115.46
CA LEU A 4 79.60 146.97 -115.31
C LEU A 4 79.39 145.78 -116.27
N LEU A 5 79.98 145.86 -117.46
CA LEU A 5 79.78 144.86 -118.52
C LEU A 5 80.46 143.51 -118.23
N PHE A 6 81.50 143.50 -117.38
CA PHE A 6 82.25 142.28 -117.04
C PHE A 6 81.53 141.41 -116.00
N ALA A 7 80.86 142.03 -115.03
CA ALA A 7 80.12 141.32 -113.97
C ALA A 7 78.84 140.64 -114.50
N VAL A 8 78.12 141.31 -115.42
CA VAL A 8 76.90 140.75 -116.02
C VAL A 8 77.21 139.51 -116.88
N SER A 9 78.31 139.54 -117.64
CA SER A 9 78.74 138.42 -118.49
C SER A 9 79.07 137.16 -117.69
N LEU A 10 79.79 137.31 -116.56
CA LEU A 10 80.19 136.17 -115.72
C LEU A 10 78.99 135.51 -115.01
N LEU A 11 77.98 136.29 -114.60
CA LEU A 11 76.76 135.76 -113.97
C LEU A 11 75.86 135.02 -114.97
N THR A 12 75.77 135.48 -116.22
CA THR A 12 75.01 134.74 -117.25
C THR A 12 75.60 133.38 -117.60
N LEU A 13 76.92 133.20 -117.41
CA LEU A 13 77.61 131.94 -117.69
C LEU A 13 77.38 130.85 -116.62
N LEU A 14 76.99 131.25 -115.40
CA LEU A 14 76.67 130.34 -114.29
C LEU A 14 75.20 129.89 -114.26
N GLY A 15 74.37 130.30 -115.22
CA GLY A 15 72.92 130.01 -115.25
C GLY A 15 72.09 130.76 -114.19
N ILE A 16 72.74 131.50 -113.29
CA ILE A 16 72.10 132.28 -112.21
C ILE A 16 71.51 133.56 -112.80
N LYS A 17 70.27 133.49 -113.29
CA LYS A 17 69.50 134.67 -113.71
C LYS A 17 69.04 135.44 -112.47
N LEU A 18 69.60 136.59 -112.17
CA LEU A 18 69.01 137.53 -111.20
C LEU A 18 67.88 138.33 -111.87
N SER A 19 66.74 138.47 -111.18
CA SER A 19 65.62 139.34 -111.60
C SER A 19 65.46 140.43 -110.56
N ALA A 20 65.62 141.69 -110.96
CA ALA A 20 65.53 142.82 -110.04
C ALA A 20 64.10 143.34 -109.92
N GLN A 21 63.67 143.63 -108.69
CA GLN A 21 62.76 144.73 -108.42
C GLN A 21 63.12 145.35 -107.06
N ASP A 22 63.48 146.63 -107.13
CA ASP A 22 63.61 147.70 -106.10
C ASP A 22 64.08 147.42 -104.66
N ASN A 23 64.83 148.39 -104.13
CA ASN A 23 65.33 148.52 -102.75
C ASN A 23 66.53 147.65 -102.31
N GLY A 24 67.40 147.28 -103.26
CA GLY A 24 68.85 147.13 -102.99
C GLY A 24 69.29 145.96 -102.11
N ASN A 25 68.39 145.05 -101.73
CA ASN A 25 68.71 143.89 -100.90
C ASN A 25 68.43 142.60 -101.69
N PHE A 26 69.47 141.85 -102.03
CA PHE A 26 69.36 140.60 -102.79
C PHE A 26 68.80 139.46 -101.93
N GLN A 27 67.48 139.43 -101.76
CA GLN A 27 66.81 138.28 -101.17
C GLN A 27 66.86 137.09 -102.14
N TRP A 28 67.28 135.93 -101.62
CA TRP A 28 67.21 134.66 -102.33
C TRP A 28 65.76 134.19 -102.39
N ILE A 29 65.00 134.74 -103.34
CA ILE A 29 63.71 134.19 -103.73
C ILE A 29 64.00 132.82 -104.36
N MET A 30 63.75 131.74 -103.61
CA MET A 30 63.65 130.41 -104.20
C MET A 30 62.59 130.51 -105.29
N ARG A 31 63.01 130.37 -106.54
CA ARG A 31 62.04 130.35 -107.64
C ARG A 31 61.31 129.01 -107.60
N GLN A 32 60.24 128.94 -108.38
CA GLN A 32 59.42 127.75 -108.47
C GLN A 32 60.21 126.49 -108.89
N ASP A 33 61.39 126.63 -109.50
CA ASP A 33 62.37 125.56 -109.79
C ASP A 33 61.75 124.29 -110.39
N GLY A 34 60.75 124.49 -111.26
CA GLY A 34 60.01 123.44 -111.95
C GLY A 34 58.88 122.79 -111.13
N ALA A 35 58.71 123.13 -109.86
CA ALA A 35 57.66 122.57 -109.00
C ALA A 35 56.26 123.02 -109.46
N THR A 36 55.42 122.05 -109.80
CA THR A 36 54.02 122.27 -110.15
C THR A 36 53.11 122.12 -108.94
N THR A 37 51.88 122.61 -109.04
CA THR A 37 50.89 122.57 -107.94
C THR A 37 50.70 121.14 -107.41
N GLY A 38 50.94 120.94 -106.11
CA GLY A 38 50.88 119.63 -105.46
C GLY A 38 52.25 118.98 -105.21
N GLN A 39 53.33 119.54 -105.77
CA GLN A 39 54.70 119.17 -105.43
C GLN A 39 55.25 120.08 -104.32
N VAL A 40 56.22 119.55 -103.56
CA VAL A 40 57.09 120.32 -102.66
C VAL A 40 58.50 120.27 -103.23
N LEU A 41 59.30 121.30 -103.02
CA LEU A 41 60.75 121.16 -103.22
C LEU A 41 61.29 120.33 -102.07
N ALA A 42 61.74 119.11 -102.36
CA ALA A 42 62.45 118.25 -101.42
C ALA A 42 63.95 118.27 -101.76
N TRP A 43 64.78 118.18 -100.74
CA TRP A 43 66.22 118.05 -100.92
C TRP A 43 66.56 116.59 -101.26
N ASP A 44 67.11 116.34 -102.44
CA ASP A 44 67.46 114.98 -102.90
C ASP A 44 68.83 114.49 -102.42
N GLY A 45 69.52 115.29 -101.60
CA GLY A 45 70.91 115.09 -101.18
C GLY A 45 71.90 115.99 -101.94
N THR A 46 71.54 116.49 -103.11
CA THR A 46 72.41 117.29 -104.00
C THR A 46 71.78 118.59 -104.50
N LYS A 47 70.46 118.64 -104.63
CA LYS A 47 69.69 119.82 -105.06
C LYS A 47 68.29 119.82 -104.43
N TRP A 48 67.66 120.99 -104.43
CA TRP A 48 66.22 121.10 -104.22
C TRP A 48 65.52 120.72 -105.54
N ALA A 49 64.67 119.71 -105.51
CA ALA A 49 63.95 119.22 -106.68
C ALA A 49 62.47 118.99 -106.34
N PRO A 50 61.55 119.14 -107.32
CA PRO A 50 60.15 118.84 -107.10
C PRO A 50 59.92 117.36 -106.77
N ALA A 51 59.38 117.10 -105.59
CA ALA A 51 58.90 115.81 -105.14
C ALA A 51 57.40 115.87 -104.85
N SER A 52 56.71 114.75 -104.95
CA SER A 52 55.29 114.66 -104.57
C SER A 52 55.13 115.02 -103.09
N LYS A 53 54.19 115.93 -102.77
CA LYS A 53 53.77 116.13 -101.38
C LYS A 53 53.22 114.81 -100.84
N GLY A 54 53.44 114.53 -99.55
CA GLY A 54 52.99 113.30 -98.89
C GLY A 54 51.48 113.04 -99.11
N THR A 55 51.13 111.79 -99.40
CA THR A 55 49.84 111.41 -99.99
C THR A 55 48.73 111.08 -99.01
N VAL A 56 48.97 111.14 -97.70
CA VAL A 56 47.92 110.95 -96.68
C VAL A 56 47.03 112.20 -96.65
N THR A 57 45.99 112.17 -97.48
CA THR A 57 44.96 113.21 -97.56
C THR A 57 43.83 113.02 -96.55
N SER A 58 43.73 111.83 -95.95
CA SER A 58 42.75 111.55 -94.91
C SER A 58 43.15 110.36 -94.03
N VAL A 59 42.63 110.32 -92.80
CA VAL A 59 42.72 109.15 -91.91
C VAL A 59 41.32 108.68 -91.56
N THR A 60 40.98 107.46 -92.02
CA THR A 60 39.70 106.79 -91.78
C THR A 60 39.86 105.73 -90.69
N ILE A 61 38.88 105.63 -89.79
CA ILE A 61 38.69 104.43 -88.95
C ILE A 61 37.52 103.61 -89.53
N GLY A 62 37.61 102.29 -89.42
CA GLY A 62 36.50 101.39 -89.74
C GLY A 62 35.96 100.76 -88.46
N VAL A 63 34.67 100.95 -88.18
CA VAL A 63 33.96 100.24 -87.10
C VAL A 63 33.24 99.00 -87.62
N PRO A 64 33.03 97.97 -86.77
CA PRO A 64 32.07 96.92 -87.06
C PRO A 64 30.67 97.51 -87.26
N GLY A 65 29.83 96.86 -88.06
CA GLY A 65 28.48 97.34 -88.37
C GLY A 65 27.48 97.33 -87.19
N ALA A 66 27.90 96.89 -86.00
CA ALA A 66 27.13 96.92 -84.77
C ALA A 66 28.06 97.06 -83.54
N GLY A 67 27.52 97.58 -82.43
CA GLY A 67 28.19 97.65 -81.13
C GLY A 67 29.04 98.91 -80.89
N ILE A 68 29.72 99.43 -81.93
CA ILE A 68 30.44 100.71 -81.88
C ILE A 68 30.06 101.53 -83.11
N THR A 69 29.70 102.80 -82.91
CA THR A 69 29.55 103.81 -83.96
C THR A 69 30.66 104.84 -83.91
N GLN A 70 30.90 105.51 -85.02
CA GLN A 70 31.92 106.55 -85.16
C GLN A 70 31.34 107.82 -85.79
N SER A 71 31.86 108.97 -85.40
CA SER A 71 31.63 110.26 -86.05
C SER A 71 32.94 111.05 -86.17
N GLY A 72 33.00 112.02 -87.09
CA GLY A 72 34.21 112.81 -87.37
C GLY A 72 35.29 112.10 -88.19
N SER A 73 35.01 110.90 -88.73
CA SER A 73 35.92 110.17 -89.62
C SER A 73 35.42 110.24 -91.08
N PRO A 74 36.30 110.40 -92.09
CA PRO A 74 37.75 110.55 -91.96
C PRO A 74 38.20 111.98 -91.66
N ILE A 75 39.31 112.12 -90.94
CA ILE A 75 39.94 113.43 -90.71
C ILE A 75 40.74 113.81 -91.96
N THR A 76 40.42 114.95 -92.59
CA THR A 76 41.06 115.47 -93.82
C THR A 76 41.95 116.70 -93.60
N SER A 77 41.93 117.30 -92.40
CA SER A 77 42.80 118.44 -92.04
C SER A 77 43.12 118.46 -90.55
N SER A 78 42.11 118.70 -89.70
CA SER A 78 42.19 118.56 -88.24
C SER A 78 40.80 118.31 -87.67
N GLY A 79 40.72 117.64 -86.52
CA GLY A 79 39.46 117.27 -85.89
C GLY A 79 39.64 116.09 -84.91
N THR A 80 38.54 115.68 -84.29
CA THR A 80 38.48 114.50 -83.42
C THR A 80 37.55 113.45 -84.02
N ILE A 81 37.90 112.18 -83.84
CA ILE A 81 37.00 111.06 -84.08
C ILE A 81 36.35 110.70 -82.75
N THR A 82 35.02 110.68 -82.71
CA THR A 82 34.26 110.23 -81.54
C THR A 82 33.78 108.81 -81.78
N LEU A 83 34.09 107.91 -80.86
CA LEU A 83 33.51 106.57 -80.80
C LEU A 83 32.40 106.57 -79.74
N ALA A 84 31.28 105.93 -80.04
CA ALA A 84 30.17 105.74 -79.12
C ALA A 84 29.72 104.27 -79.15
N LEU A 85 29.23 103.77 -78.01
CA LEU A 85 28.57 102.47 -77.99
C LEU A 85 27.28 102.53 -78.81
N ALA A 86 26.89 101.40 -79.39
CA ALA A 86 25.68 101.27 -80.19
C ALA A 86 25.01 99.91 -79.95
N ASN A 87 23.77 99.78 -80.39
CA ASN A 87 23.01 98.53 -80.33
C ASN A 87 22.97 97.95 -78.90
N ASP A 88 23.11 96.64 -78.76
CA ASP A 88 23.22 95.94 -77.49
C ASP A 88 24.25 96.50 -76.51
N LEU A 89 25.38 97.06 -76.96
CA LEU A 89 26.41 97.59 -76.07
C LEU A 89 25.93 98.88 -75.38
N ALA A 90 25.28 99.78 -76.12
CA ALA A 90 24.68 100.99 -75.54
C ALA A 90 23.49 100.64 -74.63
N ALA A 91 22.69 99.64 -75.01
CA ALA A 91 21.56 99.19 -74.21
C ALA A 91 21.98 98.49 -72.91
N LEU A 92 23.12 97.78 -72.92
CA LEU A 92 23.70 97.15 -71.74
C LEU A 92 24.37 98.18 -70.82
N GLU A 93 25.08 99.18 -71.37
CA GLU A 93 25.61 100.33 -70.61
C GLU A 93 24.48 101.10 -69.91
N GLY A 94 23.35 101.29 -70.59
CA GLY A 94 22.17 101.98 -70.06
C GLY A 94 21.45 101.28 -68.89
N LEU A 95 21.89 100.09 -68.45
CA LEU A 95 21.29 99.41 -67.29
C LEU A 95 21.69 100.09 -65.98
N GLY A 96 20.77 100.88 -65.40
CA GLY A 96 20.93 101.50 -64.09
C GLY A 96 20.94 100.55 -62.87
N THR A 97 21.01 99.24 -63.07
CA THR A 97 20.98 98.21 -61.99
C THR A 97 21.94 97.06 -62.29
N THR A 98 22.60 96.55 -61.26
CA THR A 98 23.42 95.33 -61.32
C THR A 98 22.57 94.05 -61.25
N GLY A 99 23.17 92.90 -61.58
CA GLY A 99 22.53 91.58 -61.54
C GLY A 99 22.50 90.91 -62.91
N PHE A 100 21.54 89.99 -63.12
CA PHE A 100 21.41 89.25 -64.37
C PHE A 100 20.85 90.11 -65.51
N GLY A 101 21.74 90.65 -66.36
CA GLY A 101 21.36 91.27 -67.62
C GLY A 101 20.84 90.24 -68.62
N ALA A 102 19.64 90.46 -69.15
CA ALA A 102 19.05 89.67 -70.21
C ALA A 102 18.71 90.56 -71.42
N ARG A 103 19.07 90.10 -72.62
CA ARG A 103 18.59 90.70 -73.87
C ARG A 103 17.10 90.37 -74.02
N THR A 104 16.25 91.40 -74.07
CA THR A 104 14.78 91.26 -74.09
C THR A 104 14.17 91.64 -75.43
N GLY A 105 14.97 92.20 -76.33
CA GLY A 105 14.67 92.49 -77.72
C GLY A 105 15.95 92.87 -78.45
N THR A 106 15.84 93.19 -79.75
CA THR A 106 16.95 93.84 -80.47
C THR A 106 17.33 95.11 -79.73
N ASP A 107 18.61 95.27 -79.45
CA ASP A 107 19.20 96.46 -78.82
C ASP A 107 18.49 96.89 -77.53
N THR A 108 17.93 95.92 -76.81
CA THR A 108 17.13 96.16 -75.60
C THR A 108 17.50 95.15 -74.52
N TRP A 109 18.06 95.65 -73.42
CA TRP A 109 18.45 94.84 -72.26
C TRP A 109 17.63 95.25 -71.04
N ALA A 110 17.41 94.30 -70.15
CA ALA A 110 16.83 94.54 -68.83
C ALA A 110 17.45 93.57 -67.83
N THR A 111 17.55 93.97 -66.57
CA THR A 111 17.84 93.01 -65.49
C THR A 111 16.64 92.08 -65.24
N ARG A 112 16.93 90.88 -64.74
CA ARG A 112 15.95 89.86 -64.36
C ARG A 112 16.25 89.34 -62.96
N THR A 113 15.19 88.91 -62.28
CA THR A 113 15.27 88.27 -60.96
C THR A 113 14.67 86.87 -61.03
N LEU A 114 15.39 85.89 -60.50
CA LEU A 114 14.94 84.52 -60.32
C LEU A 114 13.91 84.50 -59.19
N THR A 115 12.68 84.11 -59.51
CA THR A 115 11.57 84.10 -58.56
C THR A 115 11.11 82.67 -58.30
N GLY A 116 11.21 82.23 -57.05
CA GLY A 116 10.66 80.93 -56.63
C GLY A 116 9.14 80.94 -56.63
N THR A 117 8.51 79.79 -56.90
CA THR A 117 7.05 79.70 -56.73
C THR A 117 6.70 79.84 -55.26
N THR A 118 5.81 80.79 -54.93
CA THR A 118 5.34 81.07 -53.56
C THR A 118 4.92 79.79 -52.85
N ASN A 119 5.36 79.64 -51.59
CA ASN A 119 5.15 78.44 -50.77
C ASN A 119 5.63 77.14 -51.46
N LYS A 120 6.68 77.17 -52.30
CA LYS A 120 7.33 75.95 -52.83
C LYS A 120 8.85 76.05 -52.82
N ILE A 121 9.38 77.07 -53.49
CA ILE A 121 10.81 77.34 -53.57
C ILE A 121 11.05 78.75 -53.05
N THR A 122 11.98 78.89 -52.11
CA THR A 122 12.56 80.18 -51.73
C THR A 122 13.81 80.40 -52.57
N ILE A 123 13.94 81.58 -53.19
CA ILE A 123 15.20 81.99 -53.82
C ILE A 123 15.71 83.23 -53.09
N THR A 124 16.74 83.05 -52.28
CA THR A 124 17.49 84.18 -51.70
C THR A 124 18.44 84.76 -52.75
N ASN A 125 18.61 86.09 -52.73
CA ASN A 125 19.42 86.84 -53.71
C ASN A 125 19.05 86.61 -55.19
N GLY A 126 17.77 86.37 -55.52
CA GLY A 126 17.31 86.02 -56.87
C GLY A 126 17.73 86.96 -58.01
N ALA A 127 18.05 88.23 -57.73
CA ALA A 127 18.55 89.19 -58.72
C ALA A 127 20.06 89.05 -59.04
N GLY A 128 20.82 88.29 -58.24
CA GLY A 128 22.28 88.16 -58.34
C GLY A 128 23.08 89.42 -57.90
N ALA A 129 22.40 90.52 -57.57
CA ALA A 129 23.04 91.80 -57.25
C ALA A 129 23.64 91.89 -55.84
N ALA A 130 23.15 91.10 -54.89
CA ALA A 130 23.55 91.13 -53.47
C ALA A 130 24.40 89.89 -53.05
N GLY A 131 24.72 89.01 -54.00
CA GLY A 131 25.38 87.73 -53.78
C GLY A 131 24.78 86.63 -54.67
N ASP A 132 25.36 85.44 -54.61
CA ASP A 132 24.90 84.30 -55.41
C ASP A 132 23.45 83.91 -55.06
N PRO A 133 22.60 83.59 -56.06
CA PRO A 133 21.27 83.07 -55.81
C PRO A 133 21.33 81.68 -55.15
N VAL A 134 20.65 81.52 -54.02
CA VAL A 134 20.51 80.23 -53.33
C VAL A 134 19.06 79.77 -53.42
N PHE A 135 18.87 78.52 -53.84
CA PHE A 135 17.57 77.87 -53.98
C PHE A 135 17.36 76.93 -52.78
N ASP A 136 16.23 77.08 -52.10
CA ASP A 136 15.84 76.22 -50.99
C ASP A 136 14.35 75.85 -51.07
N ILE A 137 13.95 74.78 -50.40
CA ILE A 137 12.54 74.46 -50.20
C ILE A 137 11.93 75.54 -49.30
N SER A 138 10.73 75.99 -49.64
CA SER A 138 10.06 77.00 -48.84
C SER A 138 9.72 76.46 -47.45
N ALA A 139 10.03 77.21 -46.38
CA ALA A 139 9.67 76.85 -45.01
C ALA A 139 8.14 76.71 -44.81
N THR A 140 7.34 77.28 -45.72
CA THR A 140 5.87 77.15 -45.76
C THR A 140 5.39 76.14 -46.82
N TYR A 141 6.26 75.28 -47.37
CA TYR A 141 5.90 74.34 -48.44
C TYR A 141 4.75 73.42 -47.99
N PRO A 142 3.56 73.49 -48.62
CA PRO A 142 2.44 72.62 -48.30
C PRO A 142 2.77 71.15 -48.59
N GLY A 143 3.81 70.91 -49.41
CA GLY A 143 4.26 69.58 -49.77
C GLY A 143 4.89 68.74 -48.66
N GLN A 144 4.85 69.20 -47.41
CA GLN A 144 4.91 68.29 -46.26
C GLN A 144 3.82 67.19 -46.34
N THR A 145 2.69 67.43 -47.02
CA THR A 145 1.70 66.40 -47.38
C THR A 145 1.81 65.88 -48.82
N SER A 146 2.78 66.35 -49.62
CA SER A 146 2.93 65.97 -51.04
C SER A 146 4.12 65.04 -51.31
N ILE A 147 4.61 64.33 -50.30
CA ILE A 147 5.47 63.15 -50.48
C ILE A 147 4.57 61.99 -50.94
N THR A 148 4.03 62.10 -52.16
CA THR A 148 3.14 61.11 -52.78
C THR A 148 3.89 59.96 -53.44
N THR A 149 5.20 60.12 -53.64
CA THR A 149 6.13 59.08 -54.05
C THR A 149 6.98 58.76 -52.83
N LEU A 150 6.85 57.54 -52.30
CA LEU A 150 7.32 57.12 -50.97
C LEU A 150 8.75 57.57 -50.64
N GLY A 151 8.87 58.64 -49.87
CA GLY A 151 10.12 59.03 -49.23
C GLY A 151 10.37 58.13 -48.02
N THR A 152 11.10 57.02 -48.22
CA THR A 152 11.55 56.18 -47.11
C THR A 152 12.46 57.00 -46.20
N ILE A 153 12.10 57.13 -44.92
CA ILE A 153 13.00 57.68 -43.89
C ILE A 153 14.00 56.58 -43.53
N THR A 154 15.02 56.41 -44.37
CA THR A 154 16.10 55.43 -44.17
C THR A 154 16.98 55.79 -42.97
N ALA A 155 17.07 57.10 -42.66
CA ALA A 155 17.72 57.62 -41.46
C ALA A 155 17.03 58.93 -41.02
N GLY A 156 16.86 59.11 -39.71
CA GLY A 156 16.22 60.30 -39.13
C GLY A 156 15.42 59.96 -37.87
N THR A 157 15.04 60.98 -37.09
CA THR A 157 14.13 60.81 -35.95
C THR A 157 12.70 61.13 -36.38
N TRP A 158 11.78 60.17 -36.27
CA TRP A 158 10.35 60.42 -36.45
C TRP A 158 9.78 61.17 -35.24
N ASN A 159 9.43 62.44 -35.44
CA ASN A 159 8.74 63.28 -34.43
C ASN A 159 7.28 63.57 -34.83
N GLY A 160 6.68 62.70 -35.63
CA GLY A 160 5.29 62.83 -36.10
C GLY A 160 4.28 62.16 -35.16
N THR A 161 3.00 62.21 -35.55
CA THR A 161 1.93 61.43 -34.89
C THR A 161 2.22 59.92 -34.96
N ALA A 162 1.61 59.13 -34.07
CA ALA A 162 1.71 57.67 -34.15
C ALA A 162 1.17 57.15 -35.50
N ILE A 163 1.87 56.18 -36.07
CA ILE A 163 1.44 55.49 -37.29
C ILE A 163 0.30 54.54 -36.92
N GLY A 164 -0.83 54.67 -37.60
CA GLY A 164 -2.01 53.81 -37.39
C GLY A 164 -1.76 52.35 -37.80
N ALA A 165 -2.53 51.42 -37.21
CA ALA A 165 -2.34 49.99 -37.40
C ALA A 165 -2.50 49.53 -38.87
N ILE A 166 -3.39 50.15 -39.65
CA ILE A 166 -3.54 49.90 -41.10
C ILE A 166 -2.30 50.27 -41.93
N TYR A 167 -1.36 51.03 -41.36
CA TYR A 167 -0.11 51.47 -42.00
C TYR A 167 1.12 50.82 -41.34
N GLY A 168 0.94 49.69 -40.64
CA GLY A 168 2.02 48.91 -40.01
C GLY A 168 2.54 49.45 -38.68
N GLY A 169 1.94 50.53 -38.15
CA GLY A 169 2.25 51.04 -36.81
C GLY A 169 1.39 50.40 -35.72
N THR A 170 1.46 50.94 -34.51
CA THR A 170 0.67 50.49 -33.34
C THR A 170 -0.45 51.45 -32.94
N GLY A 171 -0.48 52.67 -33.52
CA GLY A 171 -1.34 53.76 -33.06
C GLY A 171 -0.95 54.36 -31.68
N GLN A 172 0.12 53.89 -31.04
CA GLN A 172 0.53 54.32 -29.70
C GLN A 172 1.76 55.24 -29.75
N THR A 173 1.75 56.32 -28.96
CA THR A 173 2.93 57.20 -28.74
C THR A 173 3.65 56.94 -27.42
N THR A 174 3.06 56.19 -26.48
CA THR A 174 3.57 56.02 -25.11
C THR A 174 3.42 54.58 -24.59
N TRP A 175 4.49 54.05 -24.01
CA TRP A 175 4.58 52.70 -23.47
C TRP A 175 4.98 52.72 -22.00
N THR A 176 4.42 51.80 -21.21
CA THR A 176 4.85 51.47 -19.86
C THR A 176 5.60 50.14 -19.91
N THR A 177 6.60 49.95 -19.04
CA THR A 177 7.37 48.71 -18.97
C THR A 177 6.46 47.52 -18.73
N GLY A 178 6.47 46.55 -19.66
CA GLY A 178 5.63 45.36 -19.61
C GLY A 178 4.26 45.49 -20.27
N ASP A 179 3.95 46.62 -20.94
CA ASP A 179 2.81 46.71 -21.86
C ASP A 179 2.95 45.67 -22.99
N ILE A 180 1.85 44.98 -23.31
CA ILE A 180 1.76 44.00 -24.40
C ILE A 180 0.87 44.58 -25.53
N PRO A 181 1.39 44.77 -26.76
CA PRO A 181 0.54 45.12 -27.90
C PRO A 181 -0.32 43.92 -28.33
N PHE A 182 -1.60 44.15 -28.60
CA PHE A 182 -2.51 43.13 -29.13
C PHE A 182 -3.53 43.72 -30.10
N ALA A 183 -4.03 42.91 -31.03
CA ALA A 183 -5.15 43.28 -31.87
C ALA A 183 -6.45 43.21 -31.05
N SER A 184 -7.05 44.36 -30.74
CA SER A 184 -8.31 44.46 -29.99
C SER A 184 -9.54 44.41 -30.90
N ALA A 185 -9.35 44.76 -32.18
CA ALA A 185 -10.33 44.60 -33.24
C ALA A 185 -9.58 44.49 -34.59
N THR A 186 -10.32 44.17 -35.67
CA THR A 186 -9.79 44.30 -37.03
C THR A 186 -9.17 45.69 -37.22
N ASN A 187 -7.97 45.74 -37.79
CA ASN A 187 -7.25 46.98 -38.08
C ASN A 187 -6.98 47.90 -36.86
N THR A 188 -7.05 47.37 -35.64
CA THR A 188 -6.87 48.13 -34.39
C THR A 188 -5.90 47.42 -33.45
N ILE A 189 -4.77 48.06 -33.13
CA ILE A 189 -3.85 47.62 -32.08
C ILE A 189 -4.10 48.43 -30.81
N SER A 190 -4.36 47.73 -29.71
CA SER A 190 -4.38 48.29 -28.36
C SER A 190 -3.19 47.75 -27.57
N LYS A 191 -2.97 48.33 -26.38
CA LYS A 191 -1.98 47.84 -25.42
C LYS A 191 -2.69 47.33 -24.17
N LEU A 192 -2.25 46.18 -23.67
CA LEU A 192 -2.63 45.63 -22.38
C LEU A 192 -1.49 45.95 -21.40
N GLY A 193 -1.78 46.65 -20.30
CA GLY A 193 -0.77 46.94 -19.28
C GLY A 193 -0.21 45.68 -18.64
N ILE A 194 0.96 45.76 -17.99
CA ILE A 194 1.50 44.65 -17.21
C ILE A 194 0.53 44.23 -16.10
N GLY A 195 0.35 42.91 -15.92
CA GLY A 195 -0.49 42.36 -14.86
C GLY A 195 0.11 42.55 -13.47
N THR A 196 -0.72 42.42 -12.44
CA THR A 196 -0.24 42.33 -11.05
C THR A 196 0.35 40.95 -10.77
N PRO A 197 1.17 40.78 -9.71
CA PRO A 197 1.59 39.46 -9.25
C PRO A 197 0.41 38.50 -9.09
N ASN A 198 0.64 37.22 -9.39
CA ASN A 198 -0.37 36.16 -9.41
C ASN A 198 -1.50 36.33 -10.44
N GLN A 199 -1.26 37.04 -11.54
CA GLN A 199 -2.13 37.01 -12.72
C GLN A 199 -1.51 36.19 -13.86
N ILE A 200 -2.37 35.53 -14.65
CA ILE A 200 -2.02 34.86 -15.91
C ILE A 200 -2.80 35.51 -17.05
N LEU A 201 -2.23 35.47 -18.25
CA LEU A 201 -2.90 35.95 -19.45
C LEU A 201 -3.85 34.85 -19.96
N GLN A 202 -5.14 35.19 -20.10
CA GLN A 202 -6.16 34.31 -20.67
C GLN A 202 -6.89 35.02 -21.81
N VAL A 203 -7.54 34.26 -22.69
CA VAL A 203 -8.41 34.83 -23.73
C VAL A 203 -9.83 34.93 -23.19
N ILE A 204 -10.31 36.15 -22.98
CA ILE A 204 -11.66 36.44 -22.46
C ILE A 204 -12.37 37.33 -23.48
N GLY A 205 -13.55 36.93 -23.95
CA GLY A 205 -14.27 37.67 -25.00
C GLY A 205 -13.53 37.76 -26.34
N GLY A 206 -12.59 36.85 -26.61
CA GLY A 206 -11.78 36.84 -27.84
C GLY A 206 -10.51 37.69 -27.82
N VAL A 207 -10.23 38.40 -26.71
CA VAL A 207 -9.01 39.21 -26.55
C VAL A 207 -8.19 38.76 -25.32
N PRO A 208 -6.87 39.04 -25.28
CA PRO A 208 -6.05 38.79 -24.10
C PRO A 208 -6.48 39.66 -22.91
N SER A 209 -6.61 39.06 -21.74
CA SER A 209 -6.95 39.72 -20.48
C SER A 209 -6.21 39.06 -19.32
N TRP A 210 -5.74 39.86 -18.35
CA TRP A 210 -5.15 39.34 -17.13
C TRP A 210 -6.22 38.79 -16.19
N GLN A 211 -6.07 37.54 -15.78
CA GLN A 211 -6.96 36.87 -14.84
C GLN A 211 -6.16 36.43 -13.62
N THR A 212 -6.69 36.69 -12.43
CA THR A 212 -6.08 36.26 -11.17
C THR A 212 -6.01 34.74 -11.13
N ILE A 213 -4.85 34.18 -10.81
CA ILE A 213 -4.70 32.76 -10.53
C ILE A 213 -5.54 32.47 -9.27
N ALA A 214 -6.65 31.78 -9.43
CA ALA A 214 -7.38 31.22 -8.29
C ALA A 214 -6.43 30.30 -7.52
N THR A 215 -6.33 30.48 -6.21
CA THR A 215 -5.51 29.64 -5.33
C THR A 215 -5.96 28.19 -5.45
N GLY A 216 -5.15 27.34 -6.10
CA GLY A 216 -5.55 25.98 -6.49
C GLY A 216 -5.74 25.76 -8.01
N GLY A 217 -5.19 26.62 -8.88
CA GLY A 217 -5.31 26.52 -10.35
C GLY A 217 -4.75 25.26 -11.04
N GLY A 218 -4.35 24.22 -10.29
CA GLY A 218 -4.12 22.87 -10.81
C GLY A 218 -5.33 21.99 -10.53
N THR A 219 -6.07 21.57 -11.56
CA THR A 219 -7.17 20.62 -11.41
C THR A 219 -6.64 19.21 -11.23
N VAL A 220 -6.85 18.61 -10.04
CA VAL A 220 -6.83 17.14 -9.93
C VAL A 220 -8.01 16.63 -10.74
N THR A 221 -7.80 15.94 -11.85
CA THR A 221 -8.92 15.43 -12.68
C THR A 221 -9.44 14.09 -12.20
N ALA A 222 -8.60 13.30 -11.51
CA ALA A 222 -8.98 12.13 -10.74
C ALA A 222 -7.91 11.78 -9.70
N PHE A 223 -8.33 11.29 -8.54
CA PHE A 223 -7.50 10.62 -7.56
C PHE A 223 -8.20 9.33 -7.13
N SER A 224 -7.46 8.21 -7.11
CA SER A 224 -7.99 6.89 -6.78
C SER A 224 -6.96 6.08 -6.01
N THR A 225 -7.42 5.24 -5.08
CA THR A 225 -6.60 4.33 -4.29
C THR A 225 -7.23 2.94 -4.31
N GLY A 226 -6.41 1.89 -4.26
CA GLY A 226 -6.88 0.52 -4.13
C GLY A 226 -7.26 0.17 -2.68
N ASN A 227 -8.16 -0.79 -2.51
CA ASN A 227 -8.44 -1.39 -1.21
C ASN A 227 -7.42 -2.48 -0.88
N LEU A 228 -6.88 -2.49 0.34
CA LEU A 228 -6.19 -3.67 0.89
C LEU A 228 -7.23 -4.59 1.56
N SER A 229 -8.14 -5.12 0.73
CA SER A 229 -9.14 -6.09 1.16
C SER A 229 -8.44 -7.38 1.65
N PRO A 230 -8.87 -8.00 2.76
CA PRO A 230 -10.04 -7.65 3.58
C PRO A 230 -9.74 -6.68 4.74
N LEU A 231 -8.52 -6.15 4.89
CA LEU A 231 -8.11 -5.42 6.10
C LEU A 231 -8.80 -4.05 6.26
N PHE A 232 -8.89 -3.27 5.17
CA PHE A 232 -9.61 -2.01 5.14
C PHE A 232 -10.15 -1.67 3.75
N THR A 233 -11.20 -0.85 3.72
CA THR A 233 -11.66 -0.14 2.52
C THR A 233 -11.15 1.29 2.53
N ALA A 234 -10.57 1.72 1.42
CA ALA A 234 -10.23 3.12 1.18
C ALA A 234 -11.45 3.87 0.60
N SER A 235 -11.61 5.14 0.97
CA SER A 235 -12.60 6.03 0.39
C SER A 235 -11.96 7.38 0.09
N VAL A 236 -12.19 7.88 -1.13
CA VAL A 236 -11.72 9.18 -1.59
C VAL A 236 -12.94 10.10 -1.74
N ALA A 237 -13.07 11.07 -0.85
CA ALA A 237 -13.94 12.21 -1.08
C ALA A 237 -13.22 13.25 -1.97
N THR A 238 -14.00 14.09 -2.67
CA THR A 238 -13.50 15.25 -3.44
C THR A 238 -12.34 14.94 -4.40
N SER A 239 -12.42 13.77 -5.08
CA SER A 239 -11.37 13.21 -5.95
C SER A 239 -10.98 14.06 -7.16
N THR A 240 -11.74 15.12 -7.47
CA THR A 240 -11.53 16.03 -8.61
C THR A 240 -11.17 17.47 -8.18
N THR A 241 -10.85 17.70 -6.91
CA THR A 241 -10.46 19.03 -6.40
C THR A 241 -9.32 18.91 -5.39
N THR A 242 -9.64 18.70 -4.12
CA THR A 242 -8.70 18.40 -3.04
C THR A 242 -9.07 17.03 -2.49
N PRO A 243 -8.44 15.93 -2.96
CA PRO A 243 -8.83 14.59 -2.56
C PRO A 243 -8.63 14.37 -1.06
N ALA A 244 -9.68 13.95 -0.37
CA ALA A 244 -9.62 13.54 1.03
C ALA A 244 -9.68 12.02 1.10
N LEU A 245 -8.51 11.40 1.30
CA LEU A 245 -8.36 9.96 1.48
C LEU A 245 -8.66 9.56 2.93
N SER A 246 -9.52 8.57 3.09
CA SER A 246 -9.87 7.96 4.37
C SER A 246 -9.81 6.44 4.28
N PHE A 247 -9.60 5.78 5.42
CA PHE A 247 -9.61 4.33 5.54
C PHE A 247 -10.59 3.90 6.63
N ALA A 248 -11.41 2.91 6.33
CA ALA A 248 -12.28 2.25 7.32
C ALA A 248 -11.83 0.80 7.48
N LEU A 249 -11.60 0.37 8.73
CA LEU A 249 -11.32 -1.03 9.04
C LEU A 249 -12.54 -1.88 8.69
N THR A 250 -12.32 -3.03 8.04
CA THR A 250 -13.38 -4.01 7.79
C THR A 250 -13.66 -4.81 9.06
N ASN A 251 -14.92 -5.17 9.30
CA ASN A 251 -15.26 -6.09 10.39
C ASN A 251 -14.70 -7.50 10.14
N ALA A 252 -13.88 -8.00 11.07
CA ALA A 252 -13.56 -9.41 11.18
C ALA A 252 -14.69 -10.17 11.90
N ALA A 253 -14.91 -11.44 11.55
CA ALA A 253 -15.79 -12.29 12.35
C ALA A 253 -15.13 -12.65 13.69
N ALA A 254 -15.94 -12.89 14.72
CA ALA A 254 -15.44 -13.26 16.04
C ALA A 254 -14.57 -14.52 15.99
N SER A 255 -13.52 -14.55 16.81
CA SER A 255 -12.55 -15.66 16.88
C SER A 255 -11.89 -16.03 15.55
N THR A 256 -11.65 -15.03 14.68
CA THR A 256 -10.82 -15.18 13.48
C THR A 256 -9.47 -14.48 13.64
N TYR A 257 -8.48 -14.89 12.85
CA TYR A 257 -7.19 -14.24 12.72
C TYR A 257 -6.89 -13.94 11.25
N PHE A 258 -6.16 -12.87 10.97
CA PHE A 258 -5.74 -12.55 9.61
C PHE A 258 -4.44 -13.29 9.26
N GLY A 259 -4.49 -14.17 8.27
CA GLY A 259 -3.32 -14.96 7.87
C GLY A 259 -3.63 -15.92 6.72
N ASN A 260 -2.64 -16.73 6.36
CA ASN A 260 -2.78 -17.77 5.35
C ASN A 260 -2.63 -19.14 6.02
N ALA A 261 -3.70 -19.92 6.07
CA ALA A 261 -3.76 -21.25 6.67
C ALA A 261 -3.70 -22.41 5.63
N THR A 262 -3.48 -22.11 4.35
CA THR A 262 -3.62 -23.09 3.25
C THR A 262 -2.45 -24.06 3.09
N GLY A 263 -1.38 -23.92 3.89
CA GLY A 263 -0.18 -24.74 3.79
C GLY A 263 0.73 -24.45 2.57
N GLY A 264 0.30 -23.56 1.67
CA GLY A 264 1.09 -23.07 0.53
C GLY A 264 1.08 -21.54 0.46
N SER A 265 1.63 -20.96 -0.62
CA SER A 265 1.58 -19.50 -0.82
C SER A 265 0.21 -19.06 -1.36
N ALA A 266 -0.49 -18.22 -0.59
CA ALA A 266 -1.78 -17.63 -0.94
C ALA A 266 -1.92 -16.27 -0.25
N ALA A 267 -2.85 -15.44 -0.72
CA ALA A 267 -3.19 -14.18 -0.06
C ALA A 267 -3.81 -14.45 1.33
N PRO A 268 -3.43 -13.68 2.37
CA PRO A 268 -4.01 -13.83 3.69
C PRO A 268 -5.50 -13.44 3.72
N SER A 269 -6.27 -14.11 4.57
CA SER A 269 -7.69 -13.87 4.80
C SER A 269 -8.03 -14.06 6.29
N PHE A 270 -9.24 -13.67 6.70
CA PHE A 270 -9.71 -13.96 8.06
C PHE A 270 -10.08 -15.44 8.17
N THR A 271 -9.21 -16.20 8.84
CA THR A 271 -9.36 -17.64 9.09
C THR A 271 -9.91 -17.86 10.50
N ALA A 272 -10.85 -18.80 10.67
CA ALA A 272 -11.32 -19.19 12.00
C ALA A 272 -10.20 -19.81 12.84
N ALA A 273 -10.14 -19.45 14.12
CA ALA A 273 -9.26 -20.13 15.07
C ALA A 273 -9.63 -21.62 15.20
N GLY A 274 -8.62 -22.46 15.33
CA GLY A 274 -8.78 -23.89 15.52
C GLY A 274 -9.18 -24.27 16.94
N ALA A 275 -9.87 -25.41 17.06
CA ALA A 275 -10.22 -26.00 18.34
C ALA A 275 -9.03 -26.78 18.94
N LEU A 276 -8.77 -26.58 20.24
CA LEU A 276 -8.14 -27.60 21.07
C LEU A 276 -9.23 -28.61 21.45
N SER A 277 -9.18 -29.78 20.84
CA SER A 277 -10.07 -30.90 21.12
C SER A 277 -9.36 -31.95 21.97
N LYS A 278 -10.16 -32.88 22.51
CA LYS A 278 -9.68 -34.03 23.27
C LYS A 278 -10.43 -35.27 22.81
N THR A 279 -9.77 -36.41 22.91
CA THR A 279 -10.41 -37.73 22.83
C THR A 279 -10.15 -38.42 24.16
N ASP A 280 -11.19 -38.57 24.96
CA ASP A 280 -11.13 -39.39 26.18
C ASP A 280 -11.16 -40.87 25.79
N ASP A 281 -10.53 -41.73 26.60
CA ASP A 281 -10.73 -43.18 26.55
C ASP A 281 -11.59 -43.65 27.75
N SER A 282 -11.87 -44.94 27.85
CA SER A 282 -12.69 -45.50 28.95
C SER A 282 -12.09 -45.35 30.35
N ASN A 283 -10.81 -44.94 30.47
CA ASN A 283 -10.04 -44.89 31.70
C ASN A 283 -9.56 -43.46 32.06
N VAL A 284 -9.46 -42.56 31.08
CA VAL A 284 -8.89 -41.21 31.21
C VAL A 284 -9.82 -40.18 30.59
N THR A 285 -10.45 -39.37 31.44
CA THR A 285 -11.23 -38.19 31.03
C THR A 285 -10.48 -36.90 31.32
N LEU A 286 -10.21 -36.08 30.30
CA LEU A 286 -9.65 -34.73 30.46
C LEU A 286 -10.76 -33.68 30.55
N THR A 287 -10.63 -32.65 31.39
CA THR A 287 -11.51 -31.47 31.33
C THR A 287 -10.75 -30.29 30.74
N LEU A 288 -11.24 -29.71 29.65
CA LEU A 288 -10.71 -28.49 29.05
C LEU A 288 -11.53 -27.29 29.57
N GLY A 289 -10.87 -26.37 30.27
CA GLY A 289 -11.50 -25.12 30.73
C GLY A 289 -11.48 -24.02 29.67
N GLY A 290 -12.26 -22.96 29.88
CA GLY A 290 -12.32 -21.79 29.00
C GLY A 290 -13.11 -22.05 27.71
N ALA A 291 -12.63 -21.51 26.59
CA ALA A 291 -13.24 -21.63 25.25
C ALA A 291 -12.36 -22.47 24.31
N PRO A 292 -12.29 -23.81 24.49
CA PRO A 292 -11.38 -24.67 23.74
C PRO A 292 -11.68 -24.73 22.23
N THR A 293 -12.88 -24.35 21.79
CA THR A 293 -13.30 -24.39 20.38
C THR A 293 -12.59 -23.36 19.48
N THR A 294 -11.93 -22.35 20.06
CA THR A 294 -11.26 -21.27 19.30
C THR A 294 -9.94 -20.83 19.95
N SER A 295 -9.22 -21.78 20.56
CA SER A 295 -8.03 -21.49 21.39
C SER A 295 -6.70 -21.58 20.64
N LEU A 296 -6.68 -22.08 19.39
CA LEU A 296 -5.46 -22.36 18.63
C LEU A 296 -5.47 -21.69 17.25
N LEU A 297 -4.30 -21.59 16.62
CA LEU A 297 -4.19 -21.14 15.23
C LEU A 297 -4.61 -22.22 14.21
N SER A 298 -4.49 -23.49 14.59
CA SER A 298 -4.94 -24.66 13.82
C SER A 298 -5.55 -25.68 14.78
N ALA A 299 -6.48 -26.51 14.31
CA ALA A 299 -7.15 -27.48 15.15
C ALA A 299 -6.19 -28.61 15.56
N VAL A 300 -6.20 -28.96 16.85
CA VAL A 300 -5.35 -30.03 17.43
C VAL A 300 -6.21 -30.87 18.36
N SER A 301 -6.01 -32.18 18.37
CA SER A 301 -6.63 -33.12 19.31
C SER A 301 -5.60 -33.69 20.27
N LEU A 302 -5.87 -33.61 21.57
CA LEU A 302 -5.15 -34.39 22.57
C LEU A 302 -5.79 -35.78 22.69
N THR A 303 -5.09 -36.80 22.23
CA THR A 303 -5.43 -38.19 22.53
C THR A 303 -4.72 -38.57 23.83
N LEU A 304 -5.47 -38.69 24.92
CA LEU A 304 -4.94 -39.21 26.17
C LEU A 304 -5.24 -40.69 26.29
N GLY A 305 -4.34 -41.42 26.92
CA GLY A 305 -4.49 -42.82 27.26
C GLY A 305 -3.45 -43.23 28.29
N TRP A 306 -3.68 -44.37 28.94
CA TRP A 306 -2.77 -44.89 29.95
C TRP A 306 -1.99 -46.10 29.41
N THR A 307 -0.65 -46.03 29.42
CA THR A 307 0.20 -47.15 29.01
C THR A 307 0.67 -47.93 30.24
N GLY A 308 0.44 -49.25 30.24
CA GLY A 308 0.78 -50.13 31.37
C GLY A 308 -0.37 -50.36 32.36
N THR A 309 -0.03 -50.75 33.58
CA THR A 309 -0.97 -51.20 34.63
C THR A 309 -1.19 -50.14 35.71
N LEU A 310 -2.44 -49.72 35.94
CA LEU A 310 -2.77 -48.72 36.95
C LEU A 310 -2.32 -49.21 38.35
N PRO A 311 -1.44 -48.49 39.09
CA PRO A 311 -0.91 -48.97 40.36
C PRO A 311 -1.95 -48.99 41.49
N GLY A 312 -1.70 -49.81 42.52
CA GLY A 312 -2.60 -49.97 43.67
C GLY A 312 -2.89 -48.69 44.44
N THR A 313 -1.92 -47.77 44.52
CA THR A 313 -2.09 -46.42 45.09
C THR A 313 -3.14 -45.56 44.38
N ARG A 314 -3.57 -45.94 43.17
CA ARG A 314 -4.57 -45.23 42.36
C ARG A 314 -5.79 -46.10 42.03
N GLY A 315 -6.06 -47.14 42.83
CA GLY A 315 -7.25 -47.99 42.71
C GLY A 315 -7.15 -49.11 41.66
N GLY A 316 -6.01 -49.23 40.97
CA GLY A 316 -5.72 -50.39 40.12
C GLY A 316 -5.04 -51.52 40.90
N THR A 317 -4.37 -52.41 40.17
CA THR A 317 -3.66 -53.56 40.76
C THR A 317 -2.15 -53.50 40.57
N GLY A 318 -1.65 -52.70 39.61
CA GLY A 318 -0.25 -52.68 39.19
C GLY A 318 0.22 -53.94 38.45
N THR A 319 -0.57 -55.03 38.49
CA THR A 319 -0.29 -56.31 37.85
C THR A 319 -0.95 -56.40 36.47
N GLY A 320 -0.27 -57.07 35.54
CA GLY A 320 -0.83 -57.36 34.21
C GLY A 320 -1.85 -58.51 34.23
N VAL A 321 -2.15 -59.05 33.04
CA VAL A 321 -3.16 -60.10 32.82
C VAL A 321 -3.04 -61.26 33.82
N THR A 322 -4.15 -61.59 34.46
CA THR A 322 -4.33 -62.75 35.34
C THR A 322 -4.77 -63.98 34.54
N ALA A 323 -4.25 -65.16 34.87
CA ALA A 323 -4.77 -66.42 34.36
C ALA A 323 -6.01 -66.87 35.16
N VAL A 324 -6.78 -67.83 34.63
CA VAL A 324 -7.92 -68.42 35.35
C VAL A 324 -7.41 -69.10 36.62
N GLY A 325 -7.94 -68.66 37.76
CA GLY A 325 -7.57 -69.17 39.10
C GLY A 325 -6.40 -68.46 39.78
N ASP A 326 -5.76 -67.47 39.14
CA ASP A 326 -4.84 -66.56 39.84
C ASP A 326 -5.64 -65.71 40.86
N LEU A 327 -5.05 -65.44 42.03
CA LEU A 327 -5.56 -64.47 43.01
C LEU A 327 -4.68 -63.23 43.03
N LEU A 328 -5.32 -62.07 43.21
CA LEU A 328 -4.62 -60.84 43.57
C LEU A 328 -4.70 -60.66 45.09
N VAL A 329 -3.56 -60.67 45.75
CA VAL A 329 -3.44 -60.53 47.20
C VAL A 329 -2.79 -59.20 47.55
N GLY A 330 -3.36 -58.49 48.52
CA GLY A 330 -2.83 -57.21 48.98
C GLY A 330 -1.43 -57.36 49.57
N ALA A 331 -0.57 -56.39 49.30
CA ALA A 331 0.80 -56.32 49.81
C ALA A 331 1.07 -54.92 50.40
N ALA A 332 2.23 -54.76 51.06
CA ALA A 332 2.59 -53.52 51.73
C ALA A 332 2.57 -52.29 50.78
N SER A 333 2.41 -51.09 51.36
CA SER A 333 2.50 -49.81 50.64
C SER A 333 1.49 -49.65 49.48
N ASN A 334 0.26 -50.17 49.63
CA ASN A 334 -0.80 -50.12 48.62
C ASN A 334 -0.39 -50.77 47.28
N THR A 335 0.25 -51.93 47.35
CA THR A 335 0.60 -52.76 46.18
C THR A 335 -0.21 -54.05 46.19
N TRP A 336 -0.32 -54.71 45.03
CA TRP A 336 -0.93 -56.03 44.92
C TRP A 336 0.08 -57.02 44.33
N ASN A 337 0.16 -58.20 44.92
CA ASN A 337 0.92 -59.32 44.40
C ASN A 337 -0.01 -60.31 43.70
N LYS A 338 0.44 -60.91 42.60
CA LYS A 338 -0.25 -62.01 41.95
C LYS A 338 0.19 -63.34 42.56
N LEU A 339 -0.72 -64.00 43.26
CA LEU A 339 -0.56 -65.38 43.72
C LEU A 339 -1.19 -66.29 42.64
N THR A 340 -0.39 -67.10 41.96
CA THR A 340 -0.91 -67.98 40.90
C THR A 340 -1.86 -69.04 41.47
N ILE A 341 -2.69 -69.66 40.62
CA ILE A 341 -3.51 -70.81 41.04
C ILE A 341 -2.66 -71.85 41.79
N GLY A 342 -3.18 -72.35 42.91
CA GLY A 342 -2.52 -73.38 43.71
C GLY A 342 -2.58 -74.75 43.02
N SER A 343 -1.64 -75.62 43.36
CA SER A 343 -1.72 -77.03 42.97
C SER A 343 -2.97 -77.70 43.56
N ASN A 344 -3.46 -78.77 42.92
CA ASN A 344 -4.59 -79.56 43.43
C ASN A 344 -4.43 -79.90 44.92
N ASN A 345 -5.54 -79.81 45.67
CA ASN A 345 -5.61 -80.06 47.11
C ASN A 345 -4.76 -79.12 48.00
N THR A 346 -4.40 -77.93 47.50
CA THR A 346 -3.88 -76.84 48.35
C THR A 346 -4.99 -75.85 48.72
N PHE A 347 -4.84 -75.21 49.87
CA PHE A 347 -5.79 -74.27 50.47
C PHE A 347 -5.10 -72.92 50.73
N LEU A 348 -5.86 -71.83 50.65
CA LEU A 348 -5.32 -70.50 50.91
C LEU A 348 -5.14 -70.32 52.43
N LYS A 349 -3.90 -70.18 52.87
CA LYS A 349 -3.51 -70.07 54.28
C LYS A 349 -2.91 -68.70 54.55
N SER A 350 -3.36 -68.05 55.63
CA SER A 350 -2.72 -66.84 56.14
C SER A 350 -1.56 -67.21 57.06
N ASN A 351 -0.41 -66.55 56.89
CA ASN A 351 0.71 -66.63 57.85
C ASN A 351 0.77 -65.41 58.80
N GLY A 352 -0.26 -64.54 58.78
CA GLY A 352 -0.31 -63.30 59.55
C GLY A 352 0.29 -62.07 58.84
N THR A 353 1.01 -62.24 57.73
CA THR A 353 1.57 -61.14 56.92
C THR A 353 1.19 -61.22 55.44
N THR A 354 1.11 -62.44 54.88
CA THR A 354 0.68 -62.72 53.51
C THR A 354 -0.23 -63.95 53.47
N ALA A 355 -1.01 -64.06 52.39
CA ALA A 355 -1.73 -65.28 52.05
C ALA A 355 -0.91 -66.10 51.04
N SER A 356 -0.81 -67.42 51.25
CA SER A 356 -0.14 -68.35 50.35
C SER A 356 -0.85 -69.68 50.29
N TRP A 357 -0.61 -70.45 49.22
CA TRP A 357 -1.12 -71.82 49.12
C TRP A 357 -0.34 -72.76 50.04
N SER A 358 -1.06 -73.60 50.77
CA SER A 358 -0.48 -74.59 51.68
C SER A 358 -1.33 -75.86 51.72
N THR A 359 -0.79 -76.95 52.25
CA THR A 359 -1.58 -78.13 52.60
C THR A 359 -2.22 -77.93 53.97
N LEU A 360 -3.38 -78.56 54.22
CA LEU A 360 -4.07 -78.50 55.50
C LEU A 360 -3.32 -79.37 56.54
N ALA A 361 -2.82 -78.77 57.61
CA ALA A 361 -2.24 -79.49 58.75
C ALA A 361 -3.26 -79.59 59.89
N SER A 362 -3.12 -80.62 60.75
CA SER A 362 -3.96 -80.78 61.95
C SER A 362 -3.85 -79.61 62.93
N THR A 363 -2.73 -78.89 62.92
CA THR A 363 -2.49 -77.67 63.70
C THR A 363 -3.27 -76.45 63.23
N ASP A 364 -3.87 -76.51 62.03
CA ASP A 364 -4.58 -75.38 61.42
C ASP A 364 -6.06 -75.34 61.79
N LEU A 365 -6.53 -76.36 62.53
CA LEU A 365 -7.93 -76.52 62.95
C LEU A 365 -8.09 -76.05 64.41
N SER A 366 -8.85 -74.96 64.61
CA SER A 366 -8.95 -74.29 65.91
C SER A 366 -9.95 -74.90 66.89
N ASN A 367 -10.71 -75.91 66.50
CA ASN A 367 -11.53 -76.72 67.39
C ASN A 367 -11.11 -78.19 67.29
N THR A 368 -10.92 -78.84 68.45
CA THR A 368 -10.54 -80.26 68.56
C THR A 368 -11.73 -81.20 68.26
N ALA A 369 -12.67 -80.77 67.43
CA ALA A 369 -13.98 -81.38 67.23
C ALA A 369 -14.23 -81.74 65.76
N ASN A 370 -14.19 -83.04 65.49
CA ASN A 370 -15.06 -83.71 64.51
C ASN A 370 -14.89 -83.38 63.02
N ILE A 371 -13.72 -83.68 62.46
CA ILE A 371 -13.68 -84.33 61.12
C ILE A 371 -12.85 -85.62 61.18
N ALA A 372 -13.30 -86.56 62.02
CA ALA A 372 -13.07 -87.97 61.72
C ALA A 372 -14.13 -88.38 60.69
N LEU A 373 -13.77 -88.36 59.40
CA LEU A 373 -14.61 -88.95 58.35
C LEU A 373 -14.55 -90.48 58.53
N LEU A 374 -15.43 -91.02 59.38
CA LEU A 374 -15.57 -92.45 59.68
C LEU A 374 -16.20 -93.19 58.48
N ASN A 375 -15.44 -93.30 57.39
CA ASN A 375 -15.87 -93.93 56.14
C ASN A 375 -15.53 -95.43 56.05
N ALA A 376 -14.97 -96.02 57.10
CA ALA A 376 -14.62 -97.43 57.21
C ALA A 376 -14.50 -97.87 58.70
N THR A 377 -14.34 -99.17 58.94
CA THR A 377 -14.06 -99.75 60.26
C THR A 377 -12.82 -99.11 60.90
N GLN A 378 -12.95 -98.60 62.14
CA GLN A 378 -11.84 -98.03 62.91
C GLN A 378 -11.67 -98.75 64.25
N THR A 379 -10.42 -99.05 64.59
CA THR A 379 -10.04 -99.68 65.87
C THR A 379 -9.45 -98.62 66.79
N PHE A 380 -10.16 -98.28 67.87
CA PHE A 380 -9.63 -97.41 68.93
C PHE A 380 -8.93 -98.26 69.98
N SER A 381 -7.69 -97.90 70.34
CA SER A 381 -6.92 -98.54 71.41
C SER A 381 -6.73 -97.59 72.59
N GLY A 382 -6.53 -98.15 73.79
CA GLY A 382 -6.46 -97.38 75.04
C GLY A 382 -7.83 -96.94 75.57
N ALA A 383 -7.82 -96.20 76.69
CA ALA A 383 -9.03 -95.65 77.30
C ALA A 383 -9.54 -94.46 76.47
N ASN A 384 -10.72 -94.61 75.86
CA ASN A 384 -11.35 -93.59 75.01
C ASN A 384 -12.68 -93.15 75.61
N THR A 385 -12.88 -91.84 75.76
CA THR A 385 -14.09 -91.27 76.40
C THR A 385 -14.99 -90.66 75.32
N PHE A 386 -16.10 -91.34 75.02
CA PHE A 386 -17.10 -90.84 74.07
C PHE A 386 -18.25 -90.13 74.81
N SER A 387 -18.44 -88.83 74.52
CA SER A 387 -19.32 -87.94 75.28
C SER A 387 -20.82 -88.03 74.92
N ALA A 388 -21.28 -89.12 74.29
CA ALA A 388 -22.66 -89.26 73.84
C ALA A 388 -23.18 -90.71 73.96
N VAL A 389 -24.47 -90.84 74.24
CA VAL A 389 -25.17 -92.14 74.39
C VAL A 389 -25.16 -92.89 73.05
N ILE A 390 -24.53 -94.07 73.03
CA ILE A 390 -24.51 -94.96 71.87
C ILE A 390 -25.87 -95.67 71.79
N ASN A 391 -26.79 -95.11 71.01
CA ASN A 391 -28.22 -95.40 71.12
C ASN A 391 -28.70 -96.70 70.42
N THR A 392 -27.78 -97.47 69.82
CA THR A 392 -28.04 -98.81 69.28
C THR A 392 -26.74 -99.62 69.28
N VAL A 393 -26.65 -100.63 70.15
CA VAL A 393 -25.60 -101.66 70.08
C VAL A 393 -26.24 -102.93 69.51
N ASN A 394 -25.88 -103.29 68.28
CA ASN A 394 -26.35 -104.52 67.65
C ASN A 394 -25.47 -105.69 68.12
N VAL A 395 -25.83 -106.30 69.26
CA VAL A 395 -25.08 -107.43 69.83
C VAL A 395 -25.51 -108.73 69.14
N VAL A 396 -24.67 -109.22 68.24
CA VAL A 396 -24.77 -110.58 67.69
C VAL A 396 -23.86 -111.50 68.51
N GLU A 397 -24.46 -112.57 69.06
CA GLU A 397 -23.80 -113.68 69.78
C GLU A 397 -23.04 -113.33 71.09
N SER A 398 -23.84 -113.06 72.13
CA SER A 398 -23.71 -113.58 73.51
C SER A 398 -22.32 -113.90 74.11
N TYR A 399 -21.54 -112.88 74.50
CA TYR A 399 -20.85 -112.89 75.81
C TYR A 399 -20.49 -111.47 76.31
N ALA A 400 -21.50 -110.65 76.58
CA ALA A 400 -21.30 -109.33 77.20
C ALA A 400 -21.36 -109.43 78.74
N VAL A 401 -20.21 -109.69 79.38
CA VAL A 401 -20.09 -109.62 80.84
C VAL A 401 -20.06 -108.15 81.28
N ILE A 402 -21.21 -107.63 81.68
CA ILE A 402 -21.33 -106.29 82.26
C ILE A 402 -21.11 -106.37 83.78
N THR A 403 -19.84 -106.42 84.21
CA THR A 403 -19.49 -106.37 85.64
C THR A 403 -19.68 -104.95 86.18
N THR A 404 -20.86 -104.68 86.76
CA THR A 404 -21.11 -103.43 87.50
C THR A 404 -20.57 -103.54 88.93
N ASN A 405 -19.32 -103.11 89.14
CA ASN A 405 -18.81 -102.97 90.51
C ASN A 405 -19.42 -101.74 91.19
N THR A 406 -19.76 -101.92 92.45
CA THR A 406 -20.54 -101.02 93.30
C THR A 406 -19.91 -99.63 93.48
N SER A 407 -20.75 -98.60 93.45
CA SER A 407 -20.42 -97.28 94.01
C SER A 407 -21.22 -97.05 95.30
N THR A 408 -20.56 -96.49 96.30
CA THR A 408 -21.07 -96.38 97.66
C THR A 408 -22.23 -95.38 97.80
N MET A 409 -23.33 -95.83 98.43
CA MET A 409 -24.32 -94.96 99.08
C MET A 409 -24.54 -95.47 100.50
N THR A 410 -24.12 -94.66 101.48
CA THR A 410 -24.05 -95.07 102.89
C THR A 410 -25.24 -94.53 103.67
N GLY A 411 -26.16 -95.41 104.10
CA GLY A 411 -27.13 -95.13 105.15
C GLY A 411 -28.61 -95.28 104.76
N GLY A 412 -29.30 -96.23 105.41
CA GLY A 412 -30.77 -96.36 105.39
C GLY A 412 -31.30 -97.42 104.42
N PHE A 413 -31.90 -98.49 104.96
CA PHE A 413 -32.44 -99.60 104.18
C PHE A 413 -33.72 -99.23 103.41
N SER A 414 -33.74 -99.44 102.09
CA SER A 414 -34.93 -99.85 101.34
C SER A 414 -34.51 -100.48 100.00
N THR A 415 -35.22 -101.52 99.56
CA THR A 415 -34.77 -102.43 98.50
C THR A 415 -35.03 -101.92 97.08
N THR A 416 -34.09 -102.20 96.18
CA THR A 416 -34.12 -101.81 94.76
C THR A 416 -35.16 -102.61 93.96
N TYR A 417 -35.98 -101.93 93.16
CA TYR A 417 -36.87 -102.54 92.18
C TYR A 417 -36.37 -102.29 90.74
N LEU A 418 -36.42 -103.32 89.89
CA LEU A 418 -36.16 -103.20 88.45
C LEU A 418 -37.46 -102.81 87.73
N ASN A 419 -37.60 -101.54 87.35
CA ASN A 419 -38.80 -101.02 86.71
C ASN A 419 -38.86 -101.36 85.22
N VAL A 420 -39.61 -102.39 84.84
CA VAL A 420 -40.04 -102.64 83.44
C VAL A 420 -41.47 -102.16 83.28
N ALA A 421 -41.67 -100.99 82.69
CA ALA A 421 -42.99 -100.37 82.56
C ALA A 421 -43.66 -100.70 81.22
N THR A 422 -44.79 -101.42 81.27
CA THR A 422 -45.83 -101.38 80.24
C THR A 422 -47.19 -101.14 80.90
N ALA A 423 -48.11 -100.48 80.20
CA ALA A 423 -49.23 -99.77 80.83
C ALA A 423 -50.30 -100.71 81.43
N GLY A 424 -50.67 -100.49 82.71
CA GLY A 424 -51.97 -100.93 83.24
C GLY A 424 -52.00 -101.45 84.68
N SER A 425 -50.94 -102.11 85.17
CA SER A 425 -50.89 -102.61 86.55
C SER A 425 -49.45 -102.84 87.02
N THR A 426 -49.11 -102.32 88.20
CA THR A 426 -47.79 -102.51 88.83
C THR A 426 -47.75 -103.86 89.55
N VAL A 427 -46.80 -104.74 89.19
CA VAL A 427 -46.55 -106.00 89.91
C VAL A 427 -45.18 -105.90 90.58
N ASN A 428 -45.16 -105.59 91.87
CA ASN A 428 -43.95 -105.64 92.68
C ASN A 428 -43.68 -107.10 93.07
N LEU A 429 -42.64 -107.70 92.51
CA LEU A 429 -42.09 -108.97 92.98
C LEU A 429 -40.94 -108.67 93.98
N PRO A 430 -41.03 -109.12 95.24
CA PRO A 430 -39.89 -109.04 96.15
C PRO A 430 -38.83 -110.06 95.72
N ILE A 431 -37.60 -109.60 95.51
CA ILE A 431 -36.42 -110.49 95.49
C ILE A 431 -36.12 -110.83 96.95
N ASP A 432 -36.32 -112.10 97.31
CA ASP A 432 -36.01 -112.57 98.66
C ASP A 432 -34.48 -112.69 98.84
N ALA A 433 -33.98 -112.19 99.96
CA ALA A 433 -32.57 -111.89 100.15
C ALA A 433 -31.81 -113.10 100.72
N ASN A 434 -31.72 -114.20 99.96
CA ASN A 434 -30.86 -115.35 100.27
C ASN A 434 -30.51 -116.15 99.00
N VAL A 435 -29.73 -115.54 98.09
CA VAL A 435 -29.05 -116.26 97.01
C VAL A 435 -27.54 -116.06 97.18
N SER A 436 -26.89 -117.04 97.81
CA SER A 436 -25.43 -117.16 97.82
C SER A 436 -24.92 -117.66 96.46
N ASP A 437 -23.72 -117.23 96.07
CA ASP A 437 -23.14 -117.43 94.73
C ASP A 437 -23.32 -118.84 94.14
N GLY A 438 -23.96 -118.95 92.96
CA GLY A 438 -23.80 -120.15 92.12
C GLY A 438 -24.98 -120.60 91.25
N GLU A 439 -26.23 -120.19 91.50
CA GLU A 439 -27.38 -120.70 90.73
C GLU A 439 -28.29 -119.62 90.13
N ILE A 440 -28.91 -119.96 89.00
CA ILE A 440 -29.63 -119.04 88.10
C ILE A 440 -31.07 -118.85 88.55
N LEU A 441 -31.44 -117.61 88.91
CA LEU A 441 -32.80 -117.24 89.31
C LEU A 441 -33.68 -116.96 88.08
N ASP A 442 -34.24 -118.02 87.51
CA ASP A 442 -35.13 -117.97 86.34
C ASP A 442 -36.57 -117.57 86.76
N ILE A 443 -36.90 -116.27 86.67
CA ILE A 443 -38.25 -115.75 86.99
C ILE A 443 -38.99 -115.36 85.71
N PHE A 444 -39.83 -116.27 85.22
CA PHE A 444 -40.90 -115.97 84.27
C PHE A 444 -42.14 -115.45 84.99
N ASN A 445 -42.81 -114.42 84.46
CA ASN A 445 -44.22 -114.17 84.77
C ASN A 445 -44.97 -113.55 83.58
N PHE A 446 -46.19 -114.03 83.33
CA PHE A 446 -47.03 -113.68 82.18
C PHE A 446 -48.38 -113.12 82.64
N ASN A 447 -48.93 -112.15 81.90
CA ASN A 447 -50.36 -111.82 81.84
C ASN A 447 -50.58 -110.92 80.60
N THR A 448 -51.51 -111.17 79.66
CA THR A 448 -52.55 -112.22 79.52
C THR A 448 -52.30 -113.00 78.19
N ASN A 449 -53.12 -113.89 77.64
CA ASN A 449 -54.53 -114.24 77.89
C ASN A 449 -54.79 -115.71 77.51
N ALA A 450 -55.72 -116.38 78.20
CA ALA A 450 -56.25 -117.73 77.90
C ALA A 450 -55.23 -118.91 77.78
N ILE A 451 -54.93 -119.58 78.92
CA ILE A 451 -54.41 -120.97 78.93
C ILE A 451 -55.59 -121.96 78.94
N ASP A 452 -55.70 -122.82 77.94
CA ASP A 452 -56.42 -124.10 78.08
C ASP A 452 -55.56 -125.06 78.94
N ILE A 453 -55.84 -125.13 80.24
CA ILE A 453 -55.23 -126.13 81.12
C ILE A 453 -56.04 -127.42 81.00
N VAL A 454 -55.54 -128.37 80.21
CA VAL A 454 -56.00 -129.76 80.26
C VAL A 454 -55.44 -130.41 81.53
N ALA A 455 -56.13 -130.17 82.64
CA ALA A 455 -55.96 -130.95 83.87
C ALA A 455 -56.93 -132.14 83.84
N ASN A 456 -56.39 -133.31 83.50
CA ASN A 456 -57.02 -134.59 83.81
C ASN A 456 -57.09 -134.75 85.34
N GLY A 457 -58.22 -135.02 85.99
CA GLY A 457 -59.61 -135.15 85.54
C GLY A 457 -60.53 -135.10 86.77
N ALA A 458 -61.85 -135.16 86.68
CA ALA A 458 -62.68 -135.51 85.54
C ALA A 458 -63.67 -134.38 85.20
N ASN A 459 -64.37 -134.51 84.07
CA ASN A 459 -65.53 -133.67 83.79
C ASN A 459 -66.68 -134.04 84.74
N GLN A 460 -66.71 -133.42 85.92
CA GLN A 460 -67.91 -132.91 86.61
C GLN A 460 -67.50 -131.92 87.72
N ASN A 461 -67.63 -130.63 87.40
CA ASN A 461 -68.31 -129.62 88.23
C ASN A 461 -68.44 -129.93 89.76
N VAL A 462 -67.46 -129.54 90.57
CA VAL A 462 -67.59 -129.50 92.04
C VAL A 462 -67.40 -128.08 92.55
N ASN A 463 -68.45 -127.53 93.15
CA ASN A 463 -68.41 -126.34 93.98
C ASN A 463 -67.88 -126.68 95.38
N GLY A 464 -67.12 -125.76 95.99
CA GLY A 464 -66.78 -125.81 97.41
C GLY A 464 -65.30 -125.56 97.66
N GLY A 465 -64.99 -124.54 98.47
CA GLY A 465 -63.62 -124.29 98.89
C GLY A 465 -63.18 -125.32 99.93
N THR A 466 -62.08 -126.02 99.63
CA THR A 466 -61.33 -126.80 100.62
C THR A 466 -59.85 -126.59 100.36
N GLN A 467 -59.11 -126.25 101.41
CA GLN A 467 -57.67 -126.02 101.38
C GLN A 467 -56.94 -127.37 101.27
N ILE A 468 -56.02 -127.52 100.32
CA ILE A 468 -55.09 -128.67 100.31
C ILE A 468 -53.86 -128.26 101.13
N THR A 469 -53.92 -128.54 102.43
CA THR A 469 -52.78 -128.48 103.35
C THR A 469 -52.08 -129.85 103.43
N ASP A 470 -50.76 -129.79 103.60
CA ASP A 470 -49.83 -130.89 103.92
C ASP A 470 -49.57 -131.93 102.79
N VAL A 471 -48.39 -131.94 102.15
CA VAL A 471 -47.04 -132.45 102.56
C VAL A 471 -46.74 -133.75 101.75
N PRO A 472 -45.49 -134.04 101.30
CA PRO A 472 -44.22 -133.66 101.91
C PRO A 472 -43.14 -132.98 101.03
N GLN A 473 -42.15 -132.50 101.77
CA GLN A 473 -40.82 -132.08 101.37
C GLN A 473 -40.10 -133.11 100.45
N TYR A 474 -39.32 -132.59 99.48
CA TYR A 474 -38.45 -133.32 98.53
C TYR A 474 -39.12 -134.17 97.42
N GLY A 475 -39.35 -133.55 96.26
CA GLY A 475 -39.64 -134.23 94.99
C GLY A 475 -40.00 -133.27 93.86
N HIS A 476 -39.15 -133.13 92.84
CA HIS A 476 -39.42 -132.27 91.67
C HIS A 476 -40.55 -132.79 90.77
N VAL A 477 -41.39 -131.88 90.27
CA VAL A 477 -42.23 -132.09 89.07
C VAL A 477 -42.15 -130.86 88.18
N THR A 478 -41.75 -131.04 86.92
CA THR A 478 -41.59 -129.96 85.93
C THR A 478 -42.78 -129.92 84.97
N LEU A 479 -43.38 -128.74 84.76
CA LEU A 479 -44.43 -128.53 83.74
C LEU A 479 -44.14 -127.26 82.92
N LYS A 480 -44.36 -127.35 81.60
CA LYS A 480 -44.15 -126.26 80.62
C LYS A 480 -45.49 -125.68 80.15
N ALA A 481 -45.55 -124.37 79.93
CA ALA A 481 -46.67 -123.70 79.24
C ALA A 481 -46.17 -122.54 78.35
N ARG A 482 -46.93 -122.21 77.29
CA ARG A 482 -46.66 -121.14 76.30
C ARG A 482 -47.99 -120.55 75.87
N ILE A 483 -48.14 -119.22 75.86
CA ILE A 483 -49.41 -118.54 75.53
C ILE A 483 -49.21 -117.27 74.68
N VAL A 484 -50.23 -116.93 73.90
CA VAL A 484 -50.35 -115.77 73.00
C VAL A 484 -51.68 -115.08 73.28
N ALA A 485 -51.72 -113.75 73.28
CA ALA A 485 -52.89 -112.96 73.69
C ALA A 485 -53.90 -112.68 72.55
N SER A 486 -55.15 -112.35 72.93
CA SER A 486 -56.15 -111.75 72.04
C SER A 486 -56.98 -110.67 72.76
N THR A 487 -57.46 -109.70 71.97
CA THR A 487 -58.30 -108.56 72.37
C THR A 487 -59.77 -108.82 72.00
N ILE A 488 -60.70 -108.23 72.74
CA ILE A 488 -62.14 -108.19 72.41
C ILE A 488 -62.59 -106.74 72.33
N ASN A 489 -63.41 -106.43 71.31
CA ASN A 489 -64.28 -105.26 71.32
C ASN A 489 -65.68 -105.63 70.79
N TRP A 490 -66.68 -104.85 71.17
CA TRP A 490 -68.09 -105.25 71.25
C TRP A 490 -68.90 -105.00 69.96
N MET A 491 -70.04 -105.69 69.77
CA MET A 491 -71.39 -105.08 69.76
C MET A 491 -72.57 -106.08 69.65
N ARG A 492 -73.74 -105.64 70.13
CA ARG A 492 -75.07 -106.33 70.15
C ARG A 492 -75.73 -106.40 68.75
N TRP A 493 -76.45 -107.46 68.35
CA TRP A 493 -77.73 -108.06 68.84
C TRP A 493 -78.99 -107.43 68.22
N GLU A 494 -79.52 -108.09 67.18
CA GLU A 494 -80.85 -108.74 67.22
C GLU A 494 -80.64 -110.26 67.08
#